data_AF-A0A1V9YP91-F1
#
_entry.id   AF-A0A1V9YP91-F1
#
_cell.length_a   1.000
_cell.length_b   1.000
_cell.length_c   1.000
_cell.angle_alpha   90.00
_cell.angle_beta   90.00
_cell.angle_gamma   90.00
#
_symmetry.space_group_name_H-M   'P 1'
#
loop_
_entity.id
_entity.type
_entity.pdbx_description
1 polymer ?
#
loop_
_entity_poly.entity_id
_entity_poly.type
_entity_poly.pdbx_seq_one_letter_code
_entity_poly.pdbx_strand_id
1 'polypeptide(L)' 'MSEAPRQPKKRQKYSYADKYDMVLFNDVNDLSSTVDCYFPSLTSLKRHSAKNLVLDWASPKNRAKIEANAKST' A
#
# COMPACT_ATOMS: atom_id res chain seq x y z
N MET A 1 -8.68 23.16 7.25
CA MET A 1 -8.39 21.72 7.14
C MET A 1 -7.71 21.51 5.78
N SER A 2 -6.38 21.60 5.71
CA SER A 2 -5.65 21.41 4.45
C SER A 2 -5.00 20.04 4.49
N GLU A 3 -5.69 19.03 3.98
CA GLU A 3 -5.13 17.70 3.78
C GLU A 3 -4.18 17.80 2.59
N ALA A 4 -2.87 17.81 2.89
CA ALA A 4 -1.86 17.99 1.86
C ALA A 4 -1.97 16.85 0.83
N PRO A 5 -1.88 17.14 -0.48
CA PRO A 5 -1.89 16.10 -1.49
C PRO A 5 -0.70 15.17 -1.22
N ARG A 6 -0.97 13.88 -1.01
CA ARG A 6 0.06 12.84 -0.79
C ARG A 6 0.92 12.76 -2.06
N GLN A 7 1.98 13.56 -2.11
CA GLN A 7 2.87 13.64 -3.26
C GLN A 7 3.46 12.25 -3.56
N PRO A 8 3.66 11.88 -4.84
CA PRO A 8 4.26 10.61 -5.20
C PRO A 8 5.72 10.58 -4.73
N LYS A 9 5.96 9.88 -3.62
CA LYS A 9 7.28 9.78 -3.00
C LYS A 9 8.19 8.85 -3.83
N LYS A 10 9.12 9.43 -4.59
CA LYS A 10 10.17 8.71 -5.35
C LYS A 10 10.88 7.71 -4.42
N ARG A 11 10.84 6.41 -4.75
CA ARG A 11 11.57 5.32 -4.06
C ARG A 11 11.55 5.41 -2.52
N GLN A 12 10.43 5.75 -1.90
CA GLN A 12 10.33 5.61 -0.44
C GLN A 12 10.09 4.15 -0.08
N LYS A 13 10.91 3.63 0.83
CA LYS A 13 10.60 2.38 1.54
C LYS A 13 9.27 2.62 2.25
N TYR A 14 8.22 1.89 1.86
CA TYR A 14 6.94 1.92 2.56
C TYR A 14 7.17 1.53 4.02
N SER A 15 6.75 2.38 4.95
CA SER A 15 6.81 2.05 6.38
C SER A 15 5.82 0.91 6.69
N TYR A 16 5.96 0.28 7.85
CA TYR A 16 4.99 -0.75 8.25
C TYR A 16 3.57 -0.17 8.42
N ALA A 17 3.45 1.10 8.82
CA ALA A 17 2.16 1.80 8.86
C ALA A 17 1.57 2.00 7.46
N ASP A 18 2.36 2.48 6.49
CA ASP A 18 1.89 2.65 5.10
C ASP A 18 1.43 1.32 4.49
N LYS A 19 2.18 0.25 4.75
CA LYS A 19 1.81 -1.10 4.30
C LYS A 19 0.52 -1.58 4.96
N TYR A 20 0.35 -1.30 6.26
CA TYR A 20 -0.84 -1.70 7.00
C TYR A 20 -2.10 -1.01 6.47
N ASP A 21 -2.05 0.32 6.32
CA ASP A 21 -3.16 1.10 5.76
C ASP A 21 -3.56 0.60 4.37
N MET A 22 -2.59 0.28 3.53
CA MET A 22 -2.85 -0.21 2.18
C MET A 22 -3.47 -1.62 2.17
N VAL A 23 -3.03 -2.51 3.06
CA VAL A 23 -3.64 -3.85 3.22
C VAL A 23 -5.08 -3.72 3.71
N LEU A 24 -5.34 -2.86 4.69
CA LEU A 24 -6.70 -2.59 5.15
C LEU A 24 -7.58 -2.00 4.05
N PHE A 25 -7.04 -1.08 3.26
CA PHE A 25 -7.76 -0.48 2.13
C PHE A 25 -8.11 -1.53 1.06
N ASN A 26 -7.22 -2.49 0.80
CA ASN A 26 -7.46 -3.62 -0.13
C ASN A 26 -8.46 -4.65 0.40
N ASP A 27 -8.64 -4.78 1.72
CA ASP A 27 -9.66 -5.68 2.28
C ASP A 27 -11.10 -5.19 1.97
N VAL A 28 -11.28 -3.88 1.78
CA VAL A 28 -12.59 -3.26 1.52
C VAL A 28 -12.78 -2.75 0.09
N ASN A 29 -11.70 -2.63 -0.70
CA ASN A 29 -11.71 -2.18 -2.10
C ASN A 29 -11.06 -3.22 -3.02
N ASP A 30 -11.30 -3.12 -4.32
CA ASP A 30 -10.60 -3.99 -5.27
C ASP A 30 -9.11 -3.61 -5.43
N LEU A 31 -8.34 -4.57 -5.93
CA LEU A 31 -6.90 -4.45 -6.10
C LEU A 31 -6.50 -3.31 -7.05
N SER A 32 -7.31 -3.00 -8.06
CA SER A 32 -7.00 -1.91 -9.00
C SER A 32 -7.22 -0.55 -8.33
N SER A 33 -8.32 -0.38 -7.61
CA SER A 33 -8.59 0.84 -6.82
C SER A 33 -7.53 1.10 -5.76
N THR A 34 -7.06 0.05 -5.08
CA THR A 34 -5.94 0.16 -4.14
C THR A 34 -4.66 0.64 -4.82
N VAL A 35 -4.31 0.07 -5.98
CA VAL A 35 -3.11 0.48 -6.72
C VAL A 35 -3.24 1.91 -7.25
N ASP A 36 -4.41 2.32 -7.73
CA ASP A 36 -4.63 3.68 -8.22
C ASP A 36 -4.53 4.71 -7.09
N CYS A 37 -4.95 4.36 -5.86
CA CYS A 37 -4.85 5.23 -4.69
C CYS A 37 -3.42 5.36 -4.14
N TYR A 38 -2.68 4.26 -4.01
CA TYR A 38 -1.37 4.22 -3.35
C TYR A 38 -0.18 4.32 -4.31
N PHE A 39 -0.41 4.10 -5.61
CA PHE A 39 0.60 4.20 -6.67
C PHE A 39 0.12 5.04 -7.87
N PRO A 40 -0.40 6.26 -7.64
CA PRO A 40 -1.06 7.06 -8.69
C PRO A 40 -0.14 7.43 -9.85
N SER A 41 1.18 7.45 -9.62
CA SER A 41 2.18 7.79 -10.64
C SER A 41 2.66 6.59 -11.47
N LEU A 42 2.13 5.38 -11.27
CA LEU A 42 2.53 4.22 -12.06
C LEU A 42 1.81 4.20 -13.41
N THR A 43 2.61 4.09 -14.47
CA THR A 43 2.10 3.79 -15.82
C THR A 43 1.43 2.41 -15.84
N SER A 44 0.48 2.22 -16.76
CA SER A 44 -0.26 0.95 -16.92
C SER A 44 0.66 -0.29 -16.90
N LEU A 45 1.82 -0.20 -17.58
CA LEU A 45 2.84 -1.25 -17.64
C LEU A 45 3.41 -1.65 -16.27
N LYS A 46 3.51 -0.71 -15.32
CA LYS A 46 4.08 -0.94 -13.98
C LYS A 46 3.00 -1.23 -12.92
N ARG A 47 1.71 -1.10 -13.24
CA ARG A 47 0.62 -1.42 -12.31
C ARG A 47 0.63 -2.88 -11.90
N HIS A 48 1.03 -3.79 -12.79
CA HIS A 48 1.14 -5.22 -12.47
C HIS A 48 2.10 -5.48 -11.30
N SER A 49 3.26 -4.82 -11.26
CA SER A 49 4.22 -4.97 -10.15
C SER A 49 3.67 -4.44 -8.83
N ALA A 50 2.91 -3.34 -8.84
CA ALA A 50 2.26 -2.82 -7.64
C ALA A 50 1.13 -3.72 -7.14
N LYS A 51 0.35 -4.31 -8.05
CA LYS A 51 -0.66 -5.32 -7.71
C LYS A 51 -0.03 -6.51 -6.97
N ASN A 52 1.07 -7.05 -7.50
CA ASN A 52 1.78 -8.15 -6.84
C ASN A 52 2.35 -7.75 -5.48
N LEU A 53 2.83 -6.51 -5.35
CA LEU A 53 3.34 -5.98 -4.08
C LEU A 53 2.23 -5.87 -3.02
N VAL A 54 1.05 -5.36 -3.40
CA VAL A 54 -0.13 -5.29 -2.52
C VAL A 54 -0.54 -6.68 -2.07
N LEU A 55 -0.60 -7.65 -2.98
CA LEU A 55 -0.93 -9.04 -2.66
C LEU A 55 0.12 -9.70 -1.77
N ASP A 56 1.41 -9.42 -1.99
CA ASP A 56 2.49 -9.94 -1.15
C ASP A 56 2.35 -9.43 0.30
N TRP A 57 2.04 -8.15 0.50
CA TRP A 57 1.83 -7.59 1.83
C TRP A 57 0.51 -8.05 2.46
N ALA A 58 -0.55 -8.22 1.67
CA ALA A 58 -1.82 -8.76 2.13
C ALA A 58 -1.76 -10.27 2.43
N SER A 59 -0.70 -10.96 2.01
CA SER A 59 -0.52 -12.38 2.32
C SER A 59 -0.52 -12.60 3.84
N PRO A 60 -1.13 -13.70 4.36
CA PRO A 60 -1.28 -13.91 5.80
C PRO A 60 0.04 -13.80 6.59
N LYS A 61 1.14 -14.29 6.01
CA LYS A 61 2.47 -14.27 6.63
C LYS A 61 3.05 -12.86 6.76
N ASN A 62 2.87 -12.02 5.74
CA ASN A 62 3.37 -10.65 5.75
C ASN A 62 2.42 -9.72 6.50
N ARG A 63 1.10 -9.92 6.36
CA ARG A 63 0.07 -9.19 7.10
C ARG A 63 0.29 -9.27 8.60
N ALA A 64 0.48 -10.47 9.15
CA ALA A 64 0.74 -10.65 10.58
C ALA A 64 1.99 -9.88 11.05
N LYS A 65 3.06 -9.85 10.25
CA LYS A 65 4.28 -9.08 10.55
C LYS A 65 4.03 -7.57 10.46
N ILE A 66 3.31 -7.12 9.44
CA ILE A 66 2.96 -5.72 9.22
C ILE A 66 2.11 -5.22 10.39
N GLU A 67 1.09 -5.97 10.80
CA GLU A 67 0.23 -5.66 11.94
C GLU A 67 1.01 -5.60 13.26
N ALA A 68 1.88 -6.57 13.51
CA ALA A 68 2.69 -6.59 14.73
C ALA A 68 3.64 -5.38 14.81
N ASN A 69 4.27 -5.00 13.70
CA ASN A 69 5.18 -3.85 13.66
C ASN A 69 4.44 -2.51 13.67
N ALA A 70 3.29 -2.41 13.01
CA ALA A 70 2.48 -1.19 12.98
C ALA A 70 1.92 -0.83 14.37
N LYS A 71 1.56 -1.83 15.20
CA LYS A 71 1.08 -1.62 16.57
C LYS A 71 2.18 -1.24 17.57
N SER A 72 3.45 -1.42 17.22
CA SER A 72 4.60 -1.16 18.10
C SER A 72 5.20 0.24 17.91
N THR A 73 4.61 1.07 17.05
CA THR A 73 5.10 2.41 16.70
C THR A 73 4.13 3.47 17.23
#